data_AF-G8CMJ8-F1
#
_entry.id   AF-G8CMJ8-F1
#
_cell.length_a   1.000
_cell.length_b   1.000
_cell.length_c   1.000
_cell.angle_alpha   90.00
_cell.angle_beta   90.00
_cell.angle_gamma   90.00
#
_symmetry.space_group_name_H-M   'P 1'
#
loop_
_entity.id
_entity.type
_entity.pdbx_description
1 polymer ?
#
loop_
_entity_poly.entity_id
_entity_poly.type
_entity_poly.pdbx_seq_one_letter_code
_entity_poly.pdbx_strand_id
1 'polypeptide(L)' 'PFRDMIEGMRLDLWKSRYRTFDELYLYCYYVAGTVGLMTVPVMGIAPDSKASAESVYNAALALGIANQLTNILRDVGE' A
#
# COMPACT_ATOMS: atom_id res chain seq x y z
N PRO A 1 -0.41 -9.03 5.40
CA PRO A 1 -0.23 -7.56 5.44
C PRO A 1 0.55 -7.02 6.64
N PHE A 2 0.23 -7.34 7.90
CA PHE A 2 0.93 -6.77 9.07
C PHE A 2 2.44 -7.09 9.10
N ARG A 3 2.82 -8.35 8.87
CA ARG A 3 4.24 -8.75 8.79
C ARG A 3 4.96 -8.11 7.61
N ASP A 4 4.26 -8.01 6.48
CA ASP A 4 4.77 -7.37 5.26
C ASP A 4 5.03 -5.87 5.50
N MET A 5 4.15 -5.19 6.26
CA MET A 5 4.38 -3.80 6.66
C MET A 5 5.65 -3.66 7.50
N ILE A 6 5.86 -4.57 8.46
CA ILE A 6 7.10 -4.59 9.27
C ILE A 6 8.32 -4.77 8.37
N GLU A 7 8.22 -5.58 7.32
CA GLU A 7 9.31 -5.72 6.34
C GLU A 7 9.57 -4.42 5.59
N GLY A 8 8.52 -3.71 5.16
CA GLY A 8 8.65 -2.36 4.60
C GLY A 8 9.40 -1.40 5.52
N MET A 9 9.02 -1.35 6.80
CA MET A 9 9.70 -0.50 7.79
C MET A 9 11.16 -0.91 8.02
N ARG A 10 11.51 -2.19 7.85
CA ARG A 10 12.90 -2.65 7.91
C ARG A 10 13.70 -2.23 6.68
N LEU A 11 13.09 -2.22 5.49
CA LEU A 11 13.75 -1.73 4.26
C LEU A 11 14.20 -0.28 4.42
N ASP A 12 13.40 0.55 5.10
CA ASP A 12 13.74 1.96 5.36
C ASP A 12 15.06 2.14 6.13
N LEU A 13 15.51 1.12 6.88
CA LEU A 13 16.75 1.19 7.67
C LEU A 13 18.02 1.06 6.82
N TRP A 14 17.95 0.45 5.63
CA TRP A 14 19.14 0.09 4.86
C TRP A 14 19.04 0.28 3.35
N LYS A 15 17.84 0.41 2.79
CA LYS A 15 17.63 0.63 1.34
C LYS A 15 17.23 2.08 1.09
N SER A 16 18.15 2.84 0.52
CA SER A 16 17.94 4.27 0.21
C SER A 16 17.58 4.57 -1.24
N ARG A 17 17.67 3.58 -2.15
CA ARG A 17 17.37 3.72 -3.58
C ARG A 17 16.70 2.47 -4.16
N TYR A 18 15.75 2.69 -5.06
CA TYR A 18 15.03 1.68 -5.81
C TYR A 18 15.43 1.79 -7.29
N ARG A 19 15.97 0.71 -7.87
CA ARG A 19 16.57 0.74 -9.21
C ARG A 19 15.56 0.56 -10.32
N THR A 20 14.47 -0.14 -10.03
CA THR A 20 13.39 -0.42 -10.98
C THR A 20 12.06 0.05 -10.40
N PHE A 21 11.10 0.26 -11.29
CA PHE A 21 9.74 0.56 -10.86
C PHE A 21 9.16 -0.60 -10.05
N ASP A 22 9.46 -1.86 -10.38
CA ASP A 22 9.00 -3.02 -9.62
C ASP A 22 9.52 -3.02 -8.17
N GLU A 23 10.78 -2.65 -7.95
CA GLU A 23 11.33 -2.48 -6.60
C GLU A 23 10.57 -1.38 -5.83
N LEU A 24 10.30 -0.25 -6.48
CA LEU A 24 9.54 0.86 -5.90
C LEU A 24 8.08 0.46 -5.61
N TYR A 25 7.46 -0.27 -6.53
CA TYR A 25 6.09 -0.74 -6.41
C TYR A 25 5.95 -1.74 -5.27
N LEU A 26 6.90 -2.66 -5.12
CA LEU A 26 6.96 -3.59 -4.00
C LEU A 26 7.13 -2.85 -2.66
N TYR A 27 7.94 -1.79 -2.64
CA TYR A 27 8.03 -0.93 -1.47
C TYR A 27 6.69 -0.25 -1.14
N CYS A 28 6.01 0.32 -2.13
CA CYS A 28 4.68 0.93 -1.95
C CYS A 28 3.65 -0.10 -1.46
N TYR A 29 3.72 -1.34 -1.95
CA TYR A 29 2.94 -2.45 -1.40
C TYR A 29 3.19 -2.59 0.10
N TYR A 30 4.46 -2.71 0.51
CA TYR A 30 4.80 -2.93 1.91
C TYR A 30 4.35 -1.79 2.82
N VAL A 31 4.59 -0.53 2.46
CA VAL A 31 4.38 0.60 3.39
C VAL A 31 2.98 1.19 3.34
N ALA A 32 2.23 1.02 2.24
CA ALA A 32 0.91 1.63 2.07
C ALA A 32 -0.16 0.67 1.54
N GLY A 33 0.20 -0.23 0.63
CA GLY A 33 -0.73 -1.27 0.15
C GLY A 33 -1.23 -2.18 1.28
N THR A 34 -0.32 -2.60 2.17
CA THR A 34 -0.65 -3.35 3.38
C THR A 34 -1.59 -2.58 4.29
N VAL A 35 -1.40 -1.26 4.44
CA VAL A 35 -2.27 -0.38 5.25
C VAL A 35 -3.68 -0.34 4.66
N GLY A 36 -3.81 -0.24 3.33
CA GLY A 36 -5.09 -0.37 2.64
C GLY A 36 -5.80 -1.68 3.00
N LEU A 37 -5.10 -2.81 2.89
CA LEU A 37 -5.64 -4.13 3.23
C LEU A 37 -6.06 -4.27 4.70
N MET A 38 -5.27 -3.72 5.63
CA MET A 38 -5.55 -3.78 7.07
C MET A 38 -6.72 -2.88 7.48
N THR A 39 -7.01 -1.84 6.69
CA THR A 39 -8.10 -0.90 6.95
C THR A 39 -9.45 -1.45 6.52
N VAL A 40 -9.52 -2.30 5.49
CA VAL A 40 -10.79 -2.89 5.01
C VAL A 40 -11.63 -3.53 6.13
N PRO A 41 -11.11 -4.43 6.99
CA PRO A 41 -11.93 -5.02 8.05
C PRO A 41 -12.34 -4.02 9.15
N VAL A 42 -11.64 -2.89 9.30
CA VAL A 42 -12.00 -1.83 10.25
C VAL A 42 -13.14 -0.97 9.70
N MET A 43 -13.07 -0.60 8.42
CA MET A 43 -14.12 0.17 7.74
C MET A 43 -15.36 -0.68 7.44
N GLY A 44 -15.17 -1.98 7.24
CA GLY A 44 -16.21 -2.90 6.81
C GLY A 44 -16.58 -2.73 5.33
N ILE A 45 -17.45 -3.61 4.86
CA ILE A 45 -18.07 -3.54 3.53
C ILE A 45 -19.56 -3.32 3.76
N ALA A 46 -20.13 -2.31 3.09
CA ALA A 46 -21.54 -1.97 3.24
C ALA A 46 -22.43 -3.17 2.85
N PRO A 47 -23.50 -3.49 3.62
CA PRO A 47 -24.35 -4.66 3.34
C PRO A 47 -25.04 -4.63 1.97
N ASP A 48 -25.29 -3.44 1.43
CA ASP A 48 -25.90 -3.19 0.12
C ASP A 48 -24.86 -3.05 -1.01
N SER A 49 -23.57 -3.20 -0.70
CA SER A 49 -22.50 -3.17 -1.69
C SER A 49 -22.68 -4.29 -2.71
N LYS A 50 -22.63 -3.93 -3.99
CA LYS A 50 -22.60 -4.89 -5.11
C LYS A 50 -21.19 -5.44 -5.38
N ALA A 51 -20.17 -4.88 -4.75
CA ALA A 51 -18.79 -5.31 -4.91
C ALA A 51 -18.52 -6.57 -4.07
N SER A 52 -17.76 -7.52 -4.62
CA SER A 52 -17.30 -8.67 -3.85
C SER A 52 -16.26 -8.22 -2.80
N ALA A 53 -16.12 -8.99 -1.73
CA ALA A 53 -15.06 -8.73 -0.76
C ALA A 53 -13.68 -8.69 -1.45
N GLU A 54 -13.40 -9.65 -2.33
CA GLU A 54 -12.16 -9.68 -3.11
C GLU A 54 -11.92 -8.38 -3.90
N SER A 55 -12.94 -7.86 -4.60
CA SER A 55 -12.77 -6.63 -5.38
C SER A 55 -12.54 -5.41 -4.48
N VAL A 56 -13.15 -5.35 -3.30
CA VAL A 56 -12.89 -4.29 -2.31
C VAL A 56 -11.45 -4.37 -1.78
N TYR A 57 -10.95 -5.55 -1.45
CA TYR A 57 -9.55 -5.72 -1.01
C TYR A 57 -8.56 -5.34 -2.12
N ASN A 58 -8.82 -5.73 -3.37
CA ASN A 58 -8.00 -5.34 -4.52
C ASN A 58 -8.01 -3.82 -4.74
N ALA A 59 -9.18 -3.18 -4.61
CA ALA A 59 -9.29 -1.72 -4.72
C ALA A 59 -8.56 -1.00 -3.58
N ALA A 60 -8.66 -1.49 -2.34
CA ALA A 60 -7.96 -0.94 -1.19
C ALA A 60 -6.44 -1.05 -1.32
N LEU A 61 -5.96 -2.18 -1.85
CA LEU A 61 -4.55 -2.38 -2.17
C LEU A 61 -4.07 -1.38 -3.21
N ALA A 62 -4.80 -1.27 -4.33
CA ALA A 62 -4.46 -0.35 -5.41
C ALA A 62 -4.46 1.12 -4.93
N LEU A 63 -5.45 1.50 -4.12
CA LEU A 63 -5.54 2.84 -3.53
C LEU A 63 -4.36 3.15 -2.62
N GLY A 64 -3.96 2.21 -1.75
CA GLY A 64 -2.81 2.39 -0.87
C GLY A 64 -1.52 2.61 -1.67
N ILE A 65 -1.29 1.80 -2.70
CA ILE A 65 -0.12 1.94 -3.57
C ILE A 65 -0.16 3.28 -4.33
N ALA A 66 -1.31 3.64 -4.91
CA ALA A 66 -1.47 4.90 -5.64
C ALA A 66 -1.18 6.12 -4.75
N ASN A 67 -1.74 6.14 -3.53
CA ASN A 67 -1.48 7.23 -2.57
C ASN A 67 0.01 7.35 -2.23
N GLN A 68 0.72 6.23 -2.06
CA GLN A 68 2.16 6.27 -1.77
C GLN A 68 2.97 6.79 -2.95
N LEU A 69 2.66 6.35 -4.16
CA LEU A 69 3.29 6.87 -5.38
C LEU A 69 3.03 8.38 -5.51
N THR A 70 1.82 8.84 -5.22
CA THR A 70 1.48 10.26 -5.21
C THR A 70 2.27 11.04 -4.15
N ASN A 71 2.42 10.51 -2.93
CA ASN A 71 3.27 11.13 -1.90
C ASN A 71 4.72 11.25 -2.38
N ILE A 72 5.29 10.17 -2.92
CA ILE A 72 6.66 10.17 -3.45
C ILE A 72 6.83 11.21 -4.56
N LEU A 73 5.86 11.32 -5.48
CA LEU A 73 5.89 12.32 -6.56
C LEU A 73 5.75 13.75 -6.03
N ARG A 74 4.93 13.96 -5.00
CA ARG A 74 4.72 15.26 -4.36
C ARG A 74 6.00 15.74 -3.66
N ASP A 75 6.69 14.84 -2.98
CA ASP A 75 7.79 15.15 -2.07
C ASP A 75 9.16 15.03 -2.75
N VAL A 76 9.21 15.05 -4.09
CA VAL A 76 10.48 15.08 -4.84
C VAL A 76 11.18 16.42 -4.59
N GLY A 77 12.22 16.41 -3.75
CA GLY A 77 13.08 17.56 -3.49
C GLY A 77 12.85 18.25 -2.14
N GLU A 78 11.93 17.75 -1.31
CA GLU A 78 11.93 17.98 0.13
C GLU A 78 13.17 17.32 0.78
#